data_AF-A0A1J4JIB5-F1
#
_entry.id   AF-A0A1J4JIB5-F1
#
_cell.length_a   1.000
_cell.length_b   1.000
_cell.length_c   1.000
_cell.angle_alpha   90.00
_cell.angle_beta   90.00
_cell.angle_gamma   90.00
#
_symmetry.space_group_name_H-M   'P 1'
#
loop_
_entity.id
_entity.type
_entity.pdbx_description
1 polymer ?
#
loop_
_entity_poly.entity_id
_entity_poly.type
_entity_poly.pdbx_seq_one_letter_code
_entity_poly.pdbx_strand_id
1 'polypeptide(L)'
;MDPFVTSLHMTRDDANEVTPKLSQNFMIEDVDLGSDFMHIPSSMFAALPLIRQDPSRLRFSDGRPATEDILHKMVLLANFLPDARITFKFPNGKIIESVFPAGTSTYTILTKLLPEISTAHSILFFVRTQKRDGTRLLIRPSSYPIGIYDMPNCIWHVEFAYIPDYLKFNETYKLMLSQWFNARKEVYVGRKPANETMLDTYSQEILEVENQNDLNTFIEKIGFKQNCSKVRKYVTSEFSIKVDWCNSQKEVTVKKGSKKYAGLNLSTARINRVEKDKLIFSMKGMDDIEMNDSDAKLLNEFFNLAVIEKKAEEHPEKSLLVLFPEPFQTETSIPQVTVTSKINKLRIENAKTVIDQQHSELKNRPLFGWTEPELEE
;
A
#
# COMPACT_ATOMS: atom_id res chain seq x y z
N MET A 1 15.09 4.93 10.11
CA MET A 1 14.83 5.79 8.94
C MET A 1 13.66 6.68 9.31
N ASP A 2 13.82 7.98 9.12
CA ASP A 2 12.76 8.95 9.35
C ASP A 2 11.66 8.72 8.29
N PRO A 3 10.37 8.49 8.67
CA PRO A 3 9.31 8.21 7.70
C PRO A 3 9.02 9.35 6.72
N PHE A 4 9.55 10.55 7.00
CA PHE A 4 9.30 11.75 6.20
C PHE A 4 10.40 12.08 5.18
N VAL A 5 11.34 11.16 4.98
CA VAL A 5 12.38 11.29 3.94
C VAL A 5 11.73 11.39 2.56
N THR A 6 12.23 12.31 1.75
CA THR A 6 11.70 12.57 0.39
C THR A 6 12.67 12.26 -0.73
N SER A 7 13.96 12.11 -0.42
CA SER A 7 14.98 11.64 -1.34
C SER A 7 15.89 10.63 -0.64
N LEU A 8 16.31 9.60 -1.37
CA LEU A 8 17.31 8.65 -0.89
C LEU A 8 18.54 8.71 -1.79
N HIS A 9 19.66 9.15 -1.23
CA HIS A 9 20.97 8.98 -1.84
C HIS A 9 21.68 7.86 -1.09
N MET A 10 21.91 6.74 -1.77
CA MET A 10 22.42 5.52 -1.17
C MET A 10 23.81 5.21 -1.72
N THR A 11 24.69 4.69 -0.86
CA THR A 11 25.89 4.04 -1.35
C THR A 11 25.52 2.69 -1.96
N ARG A 12 26.46 2.09 -2.71
CA ARG A 12 26.27 0.74 -3.27
C ARG A 12 25.93 -0.29 -2.20
N ASP A 13 26.56 -0.21 -1.04
CA ASP A 13 26.34 -1.16 0.05
C ASP A 13 24.95 -0.97 0.67
N ASP A 14 24.56 0.28 0.97
CA ASP A 14 23.23 0.59 1.51
C ASP A 14 22.11 0.14 0.56
N ALA A 15 22.31 0.32 -0.76
CA ALA A 15 21.34 -0.06 -1.79
C ALA A 15 21.07 -1.58 -1.84
N ASN A 16 22.03 -2.40 -1.40
CA ASN A 16 21.86 -3.85 -1.31
C ASN A 16 21.12 -4.28 -0.03
N GLU A 17 21.19 -3.50 1.05
CA GLU A 17 20.64 -3.85 2.37
C GLU A 17 19.22 -3.32 2.64
N VAL A 18 18.51 -2.90 1.59
CA VAL A 18 17.15 -2.36 1.71
C VAL A 18 16.19 -3.42 2.24
N THR A 19 15.37 -3.04 3.23
CA THR A 19 14.39 -3.93 3.88
C THR A 19 12.96 -3.50 3.57
N PRO A 20 11.95 -4.37 3.82
CA PRO A 20 10.54 -4.02 3.64
C PRO A 20 10.05 -2.80 4.45
N LYS A 21 10.81 -2.33 5.44
CA LYS A 21 10.55 -1.07 6.15
C LYS A 21 10.50 0.13 5.20
N LEU A 22 11.16 0.04 4.04
CA LEU A 22 11.12 1.08 3.01
C LEU A 22 9.67 1.38 2.57
N SER A 23 8.79 0.36 2.57
CA SER A 23 7.36 0.50 2.24
C SER A 23 6.59 1.49 3.14
N GLN A 24 7.16 1.95 4.27
CA GLN A 24 6.54 2.98 5.13
C GLN A 24 6.92 4.43 4.75
N ASN A 25 7.82 4.62 3.78
CA ASN A 25 8.37 5.94 3.42
C ASN A 25 7.70 6.44 2.13
N PHE A 26 6.44 6.84 2.23
CA PHE A 26 5.58 7.17 1.10
C PHE A 26 5.99 8.40 0.31
N MET A 27 6.74 9.28 0.97
CA MET A 27 7.11 10.59 0.47
C MET A 27 8.41 10.58 -0.35
N ILE A 28 9.07 9.43 -0.48
CA ILE A 28 10.27 9.31 -1.30
C ILE A 28 9.88 9.51 -2.77
N GLU A 29 10.32 10.64 -3.32
CA GLU A 29 10.06 11.06 -4.69
C GLU A 29 11.19 10.63 -5.62
N ASP A 30 12.41 10.52 -5.10
CA ASP A 30 13.61 10.19 -5.86
C ASP A 30 14.56 9.29 -5.06
N VAL A 31 15.20 8.38 -5.78
CA VAL A 31 16.19 7.44 -5.24
C VAL A 31 17.38 7.41 -6.18
N ASP A 32 18.57 7.66 -5.65
CA ASP A 32 19.83 7.55 -6.36
C ASP A 32 20.71 6.50 -5.66
N LEU A 33 21.05 5.43 -6.38
CA LEU A 33 21.88 4.34 -5.88
C LEU A 33 23.38 4.56 -6.15
N GLY A 34 23.74 5.70 -6.72
CA GLY A 34 25.11 6.07 -7.04
C GLY A 34 25.64 5.49 -8.36
N SER A 35 26.79 6.02 -8.80
CA SER A 35 27.42 5.67 -10.08
C SER A 35 27.81 4.20 -10.16
N ASP A 36 28.24 3.62 -9.04
CA ASP A 36 28.87 2.30 -8.99
C ASP A 36 27.86 1.15 -8.83
N PHE A 37 26.56 1.46 -8.73
CA PHE A 37 25.51 0.45 -8.64
C PHE A 37 25.15 -0.08 -10.03
N MET A 38 25.68 -1.26 -10.36
CA MET A 38 25.59 -1.88 -11.69
C MET A 38 24.60 -3.05 -11.75
N HIS A 39 23.71 -3.19 -10.77
CA HIS A 39 22.79 -4.32 -10.63
C HIS A 39 21.34 -3.89 -10.88
N ILE A 40 20.42 -4.85 -11.02
CA ILE A 40 18.99 -4.55 -10.94
C ILE A 40 18.71 -4.11 -9.50
N PRO A 41 18.05 -2.95 -9.29
CA PRO A 41 17.70 -2.49 -7.96
C PRO A 41 16.87 -3.52 -7.17
N SER A 42 16.90 -3.42 -5.84
CA SER A 42 16.13 -4.30 -4.96
C SER A 42 14.62 -4.22 -5.24
N SER A 43 13.92 -5.35 -5.14
CA SER A 43 12.45 -5.42 -5.24
C SER A 43 11.73 -4.51 -4.25
N MET A 44 12.37 -4.16 -3.13
CA MET A 44 11.84 -3.26 -2.10
C MET A 44 11.53 -1.86 -2.62
N PHE A 45 12.27 -1.35 -3.61
CA PHE A 45 11.98 -0.04 -4.19
C PHE A 45 10.67 -0.03 -4.98
N ALA A 46 10.18 -1.20 -5.43
CA ALA A 46 8.85 -1.32 -6.03
C ALA A 46 7.72 -1.12 -5.01
N ALA A 47 7.99 -1.14 -3.70
CA ALA A 47 6.99 -0.79 -2.69
C ALA A 47 6.71 0.73 -2.63
N LEU A 48 7.59 1.56 -3.22
CA LEU A 48 7.45 3.02 -3.20
C LEU A 48 6.45 3.49 -4.26
N PRO A 49 5.35 4.15 -3.86
CA PRO A 49 4.26 4.49 -4.77
C PRO A 49 4.66 5.48 -5.86
N LEU A 50 5.56 6.42 -5.57
CA LEU A 50 6.02 7.41 -6.55
C LEU A 50 7.02 6.81 -7.56
N ILE A 51 7.80 5.80 -7.17
CA ILE A 51 8.65 5.04 -8.08
C ILE A 51 7.81 4.14 -9.00
N ARG A 52 6.74 3.53 -8.47
CA ARG A 52 5.79 2.75 -9.29
C ARG A 52 5.06 3.59 -10.34
N GLN A 53 4.73 4.84 -10.02
CA GLN A 53 4.05 5.75 -10.95
C GLN A 53 4.97 6.29 -12.03
N ASP A 54 6.27 6.41 -11.73
CA ASP A 54 7.28 6.95 -12.62
C ASP A 54 8.65 6.35 -12.26
N PRO A 55 9.03 5.22 -12.89
CA PRO A 55 10.28 4.53 -12.59
C PRO A 55 11.52 5.38 -12.79
N SER A 56 11.46 6.43 -13.62
CA SER A 56 12.61 7.28 -13.93
C SER A 56 13.17 8.06 -12.72
N ARG A 57 12.37 8.11 -11.64
CA ARG A 57 12.74 8.66 -10.34
C ARG A 57 13.74 7.81 -9.56
N LEU A 58 13.94 6.55 -9.96
CA LEU A 58 15.02 5.70 -9.47
C LEU A 58 16.19 5.75 -10.44
N ARG A 59 17.37 6.16 -9.97
CA ARG A 59 18.60 6.26 -10.77
C ARG A 59 19.69 5.33 -10.24
N PHE A 60 20.42 4.72 -11.15
CA PHE A 60 21.52 3.79 -10.86
C PHE A 60 22.49 3.74 -12.04
N SER A 61 23.65 3.08 -11.91
CA SER A 61 24.62 2.90 -13.02
C SER A 61 24.94 4.21 -13.75
N ASP A 62 25.67 5.09 -13.07
CA ASP A 62 26.05 6.42 -13.59
C ASP A 62 24.85 7.31 -13.95
N GLY A 63 23.86 7.38 -13.05
CA GLY A 63 22.71 8.27 -13.18
C GLY A 63 21.65 7.82 -14.20
N ARG A 64 21.74 6.59 -14.73
CA ARG A 64 20.74 6.02 -15.63
C ARG A 64 19.38 5.92 -14.91
N PRO A 65 18.31 6.50 -15.48
CA PRO A 65 16.97 6.34 -14.93
C PRO A 65 16.46 4.90 -15.15
N ALA A 66 15.74 4.37 -14.16
CA ALA A 66 15.04 3.11 -14.31
C ALA A 66 13.86 3.25 -15.29
N THR A 67 13.54 2.15 -15.95
CA THR A 67 12.46 2.03 -16.92
C THR A 67 11.38 1.09 -16.38
N GLU A 68 10.22 1.04 -17.03
CA GLU A 68 9.17 0.05 -16.71
C GLU A 68 9.69 -1.39 -16.73
N ASP A 69 10.55 -1.74 -17.70
CA ASP A 69 11.22 -3.06 -17.74
C ASP A 69 12.07 -3.34 -16.49
N ILE A 70 12.72 -2.33 -15.92
CA ILE A 70 13.49 -2.47 -14.69
C ILE A 70 12.55 -2.64 -13.50
N LEU A 71 11.46 -1.86 -13.42
CA LEU A 71 10.43 -2.03 -12.38
C LEU A 71 9.83 -3.44 -12.42
N HIS A 72 9.50 -3.95 -13.61
CA HIS A 72 8.99 -5.30 -13.78
C HIS A 72 9.99 -6.36 -13.29
N LYS A 73 11.27 -6.21 -13.64
CA LYS A 73 12.35 -7.07 -13.12
C LYS A 73 12.48 -7.01 -11.61
N MET A 74 12.37 -5.83 -11.01
CA MET A 74 12.35 -5.67 -9.55
C MET A 74 11.18 -6.42 -8.92
N VAL A 75 9.99 -6.35 -9.51
CA VAL A 75 8.81 -7.10 -9.05
C VAL A 75 9.05 -8.61 -9.15
N LEU A 76 9.65 -9.08 -10.24
CA LEU A 76 10.01 -10.51 -10.39
C LEU A 76 10.99 -10.96 -9.30
N LEU A 77 11.97 -10.14 -8.94
CA LEU A 77 12.92 -10.44 -7.87
C LEU A 77 12.24 -10.67 -6.50
N ALA A 78 11.01 -10.18 -6.30
CA ALA A 78 10.27 -10.41 -5.06
C ALA A 78 9.92 -11.89 -4.84
N ASN A 79 9.84 -12.71 -5.90
CA ASN A 79 9.61 -14.15 -5.79
C ASN A 79 10.71 -14.90 -5.04
N PHE A 80 11.90 -14.28 -4.90
CA PHE A 80 13.04 -14.88 -4.20
C PHE A 80 13.20 -14.39 -2.75
N LEU A 81 12.30 -13.54 -2.27
CA LEU A 81 12.24 -13.13 -0.87
C LEU A 81 11.70 -14.28 0.00
N PRO A 82 11.94 -14.23 1.33
CA PRO A 82 11.33 -15.17 2.25
C PRO A 82 9.80 -15.09 2.22
N ASP A 83 9.13 -16.24 2.42
CA ASP A 83 7.68 -16.32 2.50
C ASP A 83 7.10 -15.33 3.50
N ALA A 84 6.00 -14.69 3.10
CA ALA A 84 5.31 -13.71 3.92
C ALA A 84 4.43 -14.40 4.97
N ARG A 85 4.63 -14.01 6.24
CA ARG A 85 3.80 -14.49 7.36
C ARG A 85 2.75 -13.44 7.72
N ILE A 86 1.51 -13.69 7.33
CA ILE A 86 0.41 -12.74 7.46
C ILE A 86 -0.45 -13.11 8.68
N THR A 87 -0.37 -12.30 9.74
CA THR A 87 -1.38 -12.29 10.81
C THR A 87 -2.56 -11.43 10.34
N PHE A 88 -3.66 -12.06 9.91
CA PHE A 88 -4.83 -11.39 9.36
C PHE A 88 -5.98 -11.32 10.38
N LYS A 89 -6.58 -10.15 10.56
CA LYS A 89 -7.79 -9.90 11.35
C LYS A 89 -8.98 -9.71 10.42
N PHE A 90 -9.91 -10.66 10.46
CA PHE A 90 -11.17 -10.61 9.73
C PHE A 90 -12.12 -9.52 10.25
N PRO A 91 -13.10 -9.10 9.43
CA PRO A 91 -14.12 -8.13 9.85
C PRO A 91 -14.93 -8.55 11.09
N ASN A 92 -15.12 -9.85 11.31
CA ASN A 92 -15.76 -10.40 12.51
C ASN A 92 -14.85 -10.44 13.74
N GLY A 93 -13.61 -9.95 13.64
CA GLY A 93 -12.63 -9.93 14.73
C GLY A 93 -11.80 -11.21 14.87
N LYS A 94 -12.12 -12.28 14.13
CA LYS A 94 -11.30 -13.50 14.09
C LYS A 94 -9.89 -13.16 13.58
N ILE A 95 -8.87 -13.69 14.24
CA ILE A 95 -7.48 -13.55 13.80
C ILE A 95 -6.99 -14.92 13.34
N ILE A 96 -6.31 -14.95 12.19
CA ILE A 96 -5.60 -16.13 11.71
C ILE A 96 -4.15 -15.76 11.37
N GLU A 97 -3.30 -16.76 11.31
CA GLU A 97 -1.98 -16.66 10.74
C GLU A 97 -1.92 -17.54 9.50
N SER A 98 -1.35 -17.02 8.42
CA SER A 98 -1.21 -17.73 7.15
C SER A 98 0.13 -17.39 6.52
N VAL A 99 0.70 -18.38 5.83
CA VAL A 99 1.98 -18.22 5.12
C VAL A 99 1.68 -18.22 3.63
N PHE A 100 2.23 -17.24 2.94
CA PHE A 100 2.12 -17.12 1.49
C PHE A 100 3.53 -17.00 0.89
N PRO A 101 3.81 -17.64 -0.25
CA PRO A 101 5.02 -17.34 -1.03
C PRO A 101 5.16 -15.83 -1.24
N ALA A 102 6.37 -15.30 -1.14
CA ALA A 102 6.61 -13.86 -1.20
C ALA A 102 6.11 -13.20 -2.50
N GLY A 103 6.18 -13.94 -3.61
CA GLY A 103 5.66 -13.54 -4.92
C GLY A 103 4.14 -13.50 -5.05
N THR A 104 3.39 -14.02 -4.06
CA THR A 104 1.93 -14.03 -4.10
C THR A 104 1.40 -12.60 -4.16
N SER A 105 0.56 -12.29 -5.15
CA SER A 105 0.02 -10.95 -5.26
C SER A 105 -0.90 -10.59 -4.09
N THR A 106 -0.96 -9.30 -3.75
CA THR A 106 -1.88 -8.81 -2.73
C THR A 106 -3.35 -9.09 -3.08
N TYR A 107 -3.70 -9.13 -4.38
CA TYR A 107 -5.02 -9.55 -4.84
C TYR A 107 -5.29 -11.04 -4.60
N THR A 108 -4.34 -11.92 -4.91
CA THR A 108 -4.48 -13.37 -4.63
C THR A 108 -4.60 -13.67 -3.14
N ILE A 109 -3.95 -12.88 -2.28
CA ILE A 109 -4.14 -12.99 -0.83
C ILE A 109 -5.57 -12.59 -0.44
N LEU A 110 -6.08 -11.49 -0.99
CA LEU A 110 -7.47 -11.08 -0.76
C LEU A 110 -8.45 -12.17 -1.19
N THR A 111 -8.28 -12.76 -2.37
CA THR A 111 -9.20 -13.80 -2.87
C THR A 111 -9.15 -15.09 -2.04
N LYS A 112 -7.99 -15.45 -1.50
CA LYS A 112 -7.85 -16.61 -0.60
C LYS A 112 -8.43 -16.36 0.79
N LEU A 113 -8.25 -15.16 1.34
CA LEU A 113 -8.69 -14.82 2.69
C LEU A 113 -10.18 -14.46 2.73
N LEU A 114 -10.68 -13.71 1.75
CA LEU A 114 -12.03 -13.17 1.68
C LEU A 114 -12.59 -13.27 0.25
N PRO A 115 -12.80 -14.51 -0.25
CA PRO A 115 -13.27 -14.75 -1.61
C PRO A 115 -14.58 -14.01 -1.93
N GLU A 116 -15.47 -13.89 -0.96
CA GLU A 116 -16.82 -13.33 -1.10
C GLU A 116 -16.85 -11.82 -1.39
N ILE A 117 -15.73 -11.11 -1.18
CA ILE A 117 -15.61 -9.67 -1.48
C ILE A 117 -14.53 -9.34 -2.50
N SER A 118 -13.84 -10.34 -3.04
CA SER A 118 -12.68 -10.16 -3.94
C SER A 118 -13.02 -9.38 -5.22
N THR A 119 -14.24 -9.53 -5.74
CA THR A 119 -14.75 -8.78 -6.91
C THR A 119 -14.85 -7.28 -6.66
N ALA A 120 -14.87 -6.86 -5.39
CA ALA A 120 -14.87 -5.45 -4.99
C ALA A 120 -13.47 -4.92 -4.66
N HIS A 121 -12.38 -5.58 -5.08
CA HIS A 121 -11.00 -5.14 -4.83
C HIS A 121 -10.77 -3.64 -5.14
N SER A 122 -11.44 -3.10 -6.16
CA SER A 122 -11.33 -1.70 -6.60
C SER A 122 -11.85 -0.67 -5.61
N ILE A 123 -12.58 -1.08 -4.57
CA ILE A 123 -13.09 -0.22 -3.50
C ILE A 123 -12.52 -0.60 -2.13
N LEU A 124 -11.55 -1.50 -2.09
CA LEU A 124 -10.93 -2.00 -0.87
C LEU A 124 -9.49 -1.51 -0.72
N PHE A 125 -9.05 -1.49 0.53
CA PHE A 125 -7.66 -1.45 0.93
C PHE A 125 -7.32 -2.70 1.70
N PHE A 126 -6.13 -3.23 1.44
CA PHE A 126 -5.43 -4.11 2.35
C PHE A 126 -4.58 -3.23 3.28
N VAL A 127 -4.84 -3.30 4.58
CA VAL A 127 -4.24 -2.41 5.58
C VAL A 127 -3.29 -3.22 6.45
N ARG A 128 -2.02 -2.82 6.49
CA ARG A 128 -1.00 -3.36 7.40
C ARG A 128 -0.78 -2.38 8.54
N THR A 129 -1.02 -2.83 9.77
CA THR A 129 -0.82 -2.02 10.98
C THR A 129 0.32 -2.60 11.81
N GLN A 130 1.31 -1.78 12.13
CA GLN A 130 2.43 -2.20 12.97
C GLN A 130 2.03 -2.20 14.46
N LYS A 131 2.14 -3.37 15.12
CA LYS A 131 1.67 -3.55 16.50
C LYS A 131 2.35 -2.62 17.52
N ARG A 132 3.58 -2.19 17.25
CA ARG A 132 4.41 -1.41 18.18
C ARG A 132 3.95 0.05 18.33
N ASP A 133 3.65 0.70 17.22
CA ASP A 133 3.48 2.15 17.16
C ASP A 133 2.16 2.59 16.50
N GLY A 134 1.38 1.62 16.01
CA GLY A 134 0.11 1.84 15.32
C GLY A 134 0.27 2.36 13.89
N THR A 135 1.48 2.40 13.32
CA THR A 135 1.69 2.94 11.98
C THR A 135 0.98 2.06 10.94
N ARG A 136 0.16 2.70 10.10
CA ARG A 136 -0.67 2.04 9.09
C ARG A 136 -0.10 2.26 7.69
N LEU A 137 -0.10 1.19 6.91
CA LEU A 137 0.13 1.17 5.47
C LEU A 137 -1.15 0.69 4.80
N LEU A 138 -1.76 1.51 3.96
CA LEU A 138 -2.85 1.14 3.07
C LEU A 138 -2.29 0.75 1.70
N ILE A 139 -2.78 -0.36 1.17
CA ILE A 139 -2.38 -0.95 -0.11
C ILE A 139 -3.63 -1.26 -0.90
N ARG A 140 -3.62 -0.98 -2.20
CA ARG A 140 -4.65 -1.47 -3.11
C ARG A 140 -4.34 -2.93 -3.42
N PRO A 141 -5.32 -3.85 -3.28
CA PRO A 141 -5.16 -5.19 -3.84
C PRO A 141 -4.81 -5.05 -5.34
N SER A 142 -3.68 -5.63 -5.72
CA SER A 142 -3.04 -5.48 -7.03
C SER A 142 -2.19 -6.71 -7.34
N SER A 143 -1.63 -6.75 -8.55
CA SER A 143 -0.68 -7.77 -9.00
C SER A 143 0.67 -7.73 -8.26
N TYR A 144 0.94 -6.68 -7.48
CA TYR A 144 2.20 -6.56 -6.73
C TYR A 144 2.33 -7.63 -5.64
N PRO A 145 3.54 -8.20 -5.48
CA PRO A 145 3.83 -9.30 -4.57
C PRO A 145 3.80 -8.86 -3.10
N ILE A 146 3.30 -9.70 -2.21
CA ILE A 146 3.20 -9.40 -0.79
C ILE A 146 4.57 -9.21 -0.12
N GLY A 147 5.61 -9.88 -0.63
CA GLY A 147 6.95 -9.89 -0.04
C GLY A 147 7.59 -8.49 0.07
N ILE A 148 7.28 -7.57 -0.85
CA ILE A 148 7.79 -6.18 -0.79
C ILE A 148 7.13 -5.35 0.32
N TYR A 149 6.01 -5.86 0.86
CA TYR A 149 5.26 -5.25 1.95
C TYR A 149 5.28 -6.09 3.24
N ASP A 150 5.93 -7.26 3.25
CA ASP A 150 5.93 -8.09 4.45
C ASP A 150 6.84 -7.52 5.53
N MET A 151 6.28 -7.31 6.73
CA MET A 151 7.01 -6.78 7.87
C MET A 151 6.63 -7.55 9.13
N PRO A 152 7.62 -7.89 9.98
CA PRO A 152 7.35 -8.62 11.21
C PRO A 152 6.49 -7.78 12.16
N ASN A 153 5.72 -8.47 13.01
CA ASN A 153 4.87 -7.85 14.05
C ASN A 153 3.81 -6.88 13.50
N CYS A 154 3.25 -7.17 12.34
CA CYS A 154 2.12 -6.45 11.77
C CYS A 154 0.81 -7.24 11.92
N ILE A 155 -0.32 -6.54 11.94
CA ILE A 155 -1.65 -7.11 11.73
C ILE A 155 -2.17 -6.58 10.40
N TRP A 156 -2.67 -7.48 9.58
CA TRP A 156 -3.31 -7.17 8.32
C TRP A 156 -4.82 -7.24 8.46
N HIS A 157 -5.55 -6.36 7.78
CA HIS A 157 -7.00 -6.42 7.66
C HIS A 157 -7.45 -5.73 6.37
N VAL A 158 -8.74 -5.77 6.07
CA VAL A 158 -9.31 -5.09 4.88
C VAL A 158 -10.21 -3.95 5.34
N GLU A 159 -10.14 -2.82 4.64
CA GLU A 159 -11.03 -1.67 4.85
C GLU A 159 -11.64 -1.19 3.54
N PHE A 160 -12.79 -0.53 3.60
CA PHE A 160 -13.32 0.18 2.45
C PHE A 160 -12.51 1.45 2.16
N ALA A 161 -12.02 1.58 0.93
CA ALA A 161 -11.47 2.82 0.42
C ALA A 161 -12.54 3.91 0.30
N TYR A 162 -13.75 3.54 -0.09
CA TYR A 162 -14.96 4.35 0.04
C TYR A 162 -16.17 3.41 0.07
N ILE A 163 -17.30 3.90 0.56
CA ILE A 163 -18.57 3.18 0.49
C ILE A 163 -19.18 3.46 -0.89
N PRO A 164 -19.37 2.44 -1.75
CA PRO A 164 -20.01 2.60 -3.06
C PRO A 164 -21.53 2.64 -2.92
N ASP A 165 -22.20 3.26 -3.89
CA ASP A 165 -23.67 3.33 -3.91
C ASP A 165 -24.33 2.01 -4.35
N TYR A 166 -23.55 1.08 -4.90
CA TYR A 166 -24.00 -0.19 -5.47
C TYR A 166 -23.54 -1.42 -4.67
N LEU A 167 -23.30 -1.26 -3.36
CA LEU A 167 -22.84 -2.36 -2.52
C LEU A 167 -23.89 -3.49 -2.48
N LYS A 168 -23.47 -4.70 -2.84
CA LYS A 168 -24.31 -5.89 -2.66
C LYS A 168 -24.33 -6.30 -1.19
N PHE A 169 -25.47 -6.76 -0.68
CA PHE A 169 -25.57 -7.24 0.68
C PHE A 169 -24.72 -8.49 0.88
N ASN A 170 -23.87 -8.44 1.91
CA ASN A 170 -23.04 -9.53 2.40
C ASN A 170 -22.71 -9.23 3.87
N GLU A 171 -22.77 -10.24 4.74
CA GLU A 171 -22.42 -10.11 6.16
C GLU A 171 -21.01 -9.55 6.38
N THR A 172 -20.03 -9.96 5.58
CA THR A 172 -18.67 -9.41 5.60
C THR A 172 -18.68 -7.91 5.32
N TYR A 173 -19.45 -7.44 4.34
CA TYR A 173 -19.57 -6.01 4.06
C TYR A 173 -20.26 -5.24 5.18
N LYS A 174 -21.30 -5.81 5.79
CA LYS A 174 -21.99 -5.22 6.95
C LYS A 174 -21.01 -4.95 8.09
N LEU A 175 -20.19 -5.94 8.42
CA LEU A 175 -19.14 -5.82 9.43
C LEU A 175 -18.08 -4.79 9.05
N MET A 176 -17.64 -4.79 7.79
CA MET A 176 -16.67 -3.81 7.28
C MET A 176 -17.22 -2.37 7.29
N LEU A 177 -18.51 -2.17 7.00
CA LEU A 177 -19.16 -0.87 7.10
C LEU A 177 -19.20 -0.38 8.55
N SER A 178 -19.56 -1.26 9.50
CA SER A 178 -19.51 -0.95 10.94
C SER A 178 -18.09 -0.53 11.35
N GLN A 179 -17.07 -1.28 10.95
CA GLN A 179 -15.67 -0.94 11.19
C GLN A 179 -15.27 0.40 10.55
N TRP A 180 -15.75 0.69 9.34
CA TRP A 180 -15.48 1.94 8.63
C TRP A 180 -16.03 3.17 9.36
N PHE A 181 -17.22 3.05 9.97
CA PHE A 181 -17.79 4.10 10.82
C PHE A 181 -17.00 4.26 12.11
N ASN A 182 -16.64 3.14 12.77
CA ASN A 182 -15.85 3.17 14.00
C ASN A 182 -14.48 3.81 13.82
N ALA A 183 -13.73 3.42 12.79
CA ALA A 183 -12.42 3.99 12.49
C ALA A 183 -12.48 5.51 12.24
N ARG A 184 -13.60 6.02 11.72
CA ARG A 184 -13.78 7.47 11.51
C ARG A 184 -14.05 8.24 12.77
N LYS A 185 -14.71 7.64 13.76
CA LYS A 185 -14.93 8.27 15.07
C LYS A 185 -13.59 8.59 15.72
N GLU A 186 -12.65 7.65 15.66
CA GLU A 186 -11.31 7.77 16.25
C GLU A 186 -10.51 8.95 15.65
N VAL A 187 -10.73 9.28 14.37
CA VAL A 187 -10.10 10.43 13.69
C VAL A 187 -10.67 11.80 14.16
N TYR A 188 -11.79 11.82 14.88
CA TYR A 188 -12.42 13.04 15.43
C TYR A 188 -12.12 13.30 16.92
N VAL A 189 -11.32 12.46 17.57
CA VAL A 189 -11.03 12.59 19.01
C VAL A 189 -10.23 13.87 19.26
N GLY A 190 -10.87 14.85 19.95
CA GLY A 190 -10.26 16.12 20.35
C GLY A 190 -11.11 17.37 20.09
N ARG A 191 -12.14 17.28 19.25
CA ARG A 191 -13.16 18.34 19.10
C ARG A 191 -14.52 17.67 18.93
N LYS A 192 -15.34 17.59 19.98
CA LYS A 192 -16.72 17.05 19.93
C LYS A 192 -17.49 17.70 18.78
N PRO A 193 -17.70 17.05 17.62
CA PRO A 193 -18.63 17.55 16.63
C PRO A 193 -20.02 17.01 16.99
N ALA A 194 -21.09 17.67 16.56
CA ALA A 194 -22.45 17.13 16.63
C ALA A 194 -22.65 15.78 15.89
N ASN A 195 -21.62 15.28 15.20
CA ASN A 195 -21.66 14.12 14.31
C ASN A 195 -21.10 12.81 14.91
N GLU A 196 -20.49 12.83 16.10
CA GLU A 196 -19.98 11.59 16.74
C GLU A 196 -21.12 10.64 17.09
N THR A 197 -22.18 11.17 17.69
CA THR A 197 -23.45 10.45 17.95
C THR A 197 -24.06 9.88 16.68
N MET A 198 -23.94 10.58 15.55
CA MET A 198 -24.48 10.10 14.27
C MET A 198 -23.68 8.88 13.74
N LEU A 199 -22.35 8.90 13.84
CA LEU A 199 -21.53 7.75 13.46
C LEU A 199 -21.73 6.57 14.41
N ASP A 200 -22.00 6.82 15.70
CA ASP A 200 -22.39 5.79 16.66
C ASP A 200 -23.69 5.12 16.27
N THR A 201 -24.72 5.92 15.99
CA THR A 201 -25.99 5.45 15.47
C THR A 201 -25.81 4.62 14.20
N TYR A 202 -25.08 5.12 13.20
CA TYR A 202 -24.85 4.37 11.96
C TYR A 202 -24.08 3.06 12.16
N SER A 203 -23.12 3.03 13.10
CA SER A 203 -22.37 1.81 13.41
C SER A 203 -23.22 0.73 14.08
N GLN A 204 -24.30 1.10 14.78
CA GLN A 204 -25.24 0.17 15.40
C GLN A 204 -26.34 -0.23 14.41
N GLU A 205 -26.96 0.74 13.72
CA GLU A 205 -28.02 0.51 12.74
C GLU A 205 -27.56 -0.40 11.59
N ILE A 206 -26.31 -0.30 11.14
CA ILE A 206 -25.80 -1.19 10.09
C ILE A 206 -25.81 -2.66 10.53
N LEU A 207 -25.72 -2.96 11.83
CA LEU A 207 -25.77 -4.34 12.33
C LEU A 207 -27.18 -4.95 12.23
N GLU A 208 -28.21 -4.10 12.19
CA GLU A 208 -29.62 -4.48 12.04
C GLU A 208 -30.03 -4.69 10.57
N VAL A 209 -29.15 -4.41 9.61
CA VAL A 209 -29.40 -4.65 8.18
C VAL A 209 -29.37 -6.15 7.90
N GLU A 210 -30.49 -6.71 7.41
CA GLU A 210 -30.65 -8.15 7.18
C GLU A 210 -30.68 -8.54 5.70
N ASN A 211 -30.91 -7.59 4.79
CA ASN A 211 -31.03 -7.85 3.36
C ASN A 211 -30.64 -6.65 2.49
N GLN A 212 -30.69 -6.82 1.15
CA GLN A 212 -30.33 -5.78 0.18
C GLN A 212 -31.22 -4.53 0.27
N ASN A 213 -32.51 -4.67 0.55
CA ASN A 213 -33.44 -3.54 0.62
C ASN A 213 -33.12 -2.66 1.84
N ASP A 214 -32.83 -3.28 2.98
CA ASP A 214 -32.39 -2.59 4.19
C ASP A 214 -31.05 -1.89 3.97
N LEU A 215 -30.11 -2.55 3.28
CA LEU A 215 -28.82 -1.96 2.94
C LEU A 215 -28.98 -0.74 2.04
N ASN A 216 -29.82 -0.82 1.01
CA ASN A 216 -30.10 0.30 0.12
C ASN A 216 -30.70 1.48 0.91
N THR A 217 -31.70 1.19 1.75
CA THR A 217 -32.34 2.20 2.62
C THR A 217 -31.32 2.85 3.56
N PHE A 218 -30.44 2.04 4.15
CA PHE A 218 -29.36 2.51 5.01
C PHE A 218 -28.40 3.43 4.24
N ILE A 219 -27.91 3.00 3.07
CA ILE A 219 -27.01 3.79 2.19
C ILE A 219 -27.65 5.10 1.73
N GLU A 220 -28.96 5.11 1.49
CA GLU A 220 -29.70 6.33 1.18
C GLU A 220 -29.83 7.26 2.38
N LYS A 221 -30.18 6.71 3.55
CA LYS A 221 -30.33 7.46 4.82
C LYS A 221 -29.05 8.18 5.22
N ILE A 222 -27.91 7.54 5.06
CA ILE A 222 -26.61 8.16 5.35
C ILE A 222 -26.29 9.33 4.40
N GLY A 223 -27.07 9.54 3.32
CA GLY A 223 -26.93 10.67 2.40
C GLY A 223 -25.74 10.58 1.46
N PHE A 224 -25.23 9.36 1.20
CA PHE A 224 -23.95 9.15 0.50
C PHE A 224 -23.98 9.50 -0.99
N LYS A 225 -25.16 9.86 -1.52
CA LYS A 225 -25.38 10.39 -2.89
C LYS A 225 -24.58 11.69 -3.19
N GLN A 226 -23.86 12.29 -2.23
CA GLN A 226 -23.04 13.52 -2.41
C GLN A 226 -21.52 13.35 -2.18
N ASN A 227 -20.92 12.18 -2.44
CA ASN A 227 -19.46 11.95 -2.40
C ASN A 227 -18.77 11.98 -1.02
N CYS A 228 -19.52 12.00 0.10
CA CYS A 228 -18.93 12.09 1.44
C CYS A 228 -18.05 10.88 1.83
N SER A 229 -18.34 9.66 1.36
CA SER A 229 -17.47 8.48 1.57
C SER A 229 -16.09 8.62 0.93
N LYS A 230 -16.01 9.41 -0.14
CA LYS A 230 -14.84 9.54 -1.01
C LYS A 230 -13.88 10.61 -0.49
N VAL A 231 -14.28 11.38 0.52
CA VAL A 231 -13.43 12.37 1.19
C VAL A 231 -12.86 11.76 2.47
N ARG A 232 -11.54 11.81 2.60
CA ARG A 232 -10.84 11.51 3.87
C ARG A 232 -10.38 12.81 4.49
N LYS A 233 -10.73 13.04 5.74
CA LYS A 233 -10.35 14.25 6.50
C LYS A 233 -9.55 13.83 7.73
N TYR A 234 -8.41 14.46 7.92
CA TYR A 234 -7.57 14.35 9.10
C TYR A 234 -7.57 15.70 9.81
N VAL A 235 -7.68 15.68 11.13
CA VAL A 235 -7.69 16.87 11.97
C VAL A 235 -6.51 16.78 12.92
N THR A 236 -5.59 17.72 12.79
CA THR A 236 -4.48 17.93 13.72
C THR A 236 -4.85 18.98 14.75
N SER A 237 -3.97 19.23 15.71
CA SER A 237 -4.11 20.36 16.66
C SER A 237 -4.31 21.72 15.95
N GLU A 238 -3.54 21.97 14.88
CA GLU A 238 -3.43 23.28 14.22
C GLU A 238 -4.28 23.43 12.95
N PHE A 239 -4.55 22.35 12.22
CA PHE A 239 -5.24 22.41 10.93
C PHE A 239 -6.01 21.13 10.62
N SER A 240 -6.91 21.20 9.64
CA SER A 240 -7.48 20.01 9.02
C SER A 240 -7.05 19.88 7.57
N ILE A 241 -6.72 18.67 7.15
CA ILE A 241 -6.39 18.33 5.77
C ILE A 241 -7.38 17.30 5.25
N LYS A 242 -7.79 17.41 4.00
CA LYS A 242 -8.64 16.41 3.36
C LYS A 242 -8.16 16.08 1.95
N VAL A 243 -8.38 14.84 1.54
CA VAL A 243 -8.18 14.37 0.17
C VAL A 243 -9.51 13.88 -0.39
N ASP A 244 -9.86 14.35 -1.59
CA ASP A 244 -10.92 13.78 -2.40
C ASP A 244 -10.36 12.70 -3.32
N TRP A 245 -10.87 11.48 -3.12
CA TRP A 245 -10.36 10.30 -3.76
C TRP A 245 -11.00 9.98 -5.12
N CYS A 246 -12.13 10.61 -5.46
CA CYS A 246 -12.79 10.47 -6.77
C CYS A 246 -12.60 11.66 -7.69
N ASN A 247 -12.18 12.83 -7.19
CA ASN A 247 -11.75 13.91 -8.07
C ASN A 247 -10.39 13.54 -8.73
N SER A 248 -10.38 13.48 -10.06
CA SER A 248 -9.21 13.14 -10.88
C SER A 248 -8.04 14.11 -10.67
N GLN A 249 -8.33 15.36 -10.27
CA GLN A 249 -7.31 16.40 -10.06
C GLN A 249 -6.65 16.40 -8.67
N LYS A 250 -6.90 15.37 -7.83
CA LYS A 250 -6.31 15.25 -6.47
C LYS A 250 -6.46 16.54 -5.65
N GLU A 251 -7.68 17.04 -5.50
CA GLU A 251 -7.87 18.27 -4.73
C GLU A 251 -7.66 18.01 -3.23
N VAL A 252 -6.43 18.18 -2.78
CA VAL A 252 -6.11 18.29 -1.36
C VAL A 252 -6.51 19.67 -0.90
N THR A 253 -7.28 19.71 0.18
CA THR A 253 -7.64 20.96 0.85
C THR A 253 -7.07 20.97 2.25
N VAL A 254 -6.33 22.03 2.58
CA VAL A 254 -5.91 22.32 3.96
C VAL A 254 -6.69 23.53 4.46
N LYS A 255 -7.17 23.45 5.71
CA LYS A 255 -7.85 24.54 6.41
C LYS A 255 -7.15 24.81 7.74
N LYS A 256 -6.64 26.03 7.91
CA LYS A 256 -6.02 26.54 9.14
C LYS A 256 -6.75 27.81 9.55
N GLY A 257 -7.47 27.79 10.66
CA GLY A 257 -8.37 28.89 11.07
C GLY A 257 -9.42 29.21 9.98
N SER A 258 -9.46 30.46 9.54
CA SER A 258 -10.31 30.94 8.44
C SER A 258 -9.70 30.73 7.03
N LYS A 259 -8.40 30.46 6.94
CA LYS A 259 -7.71 30.27 5.66
C LYS A 259 -7.99 28.88 5.09
N LYS A 260 -8.29 28.80 3.80
CA LYS A 260 -8.46 27.57 3.03
C LYS A 260 -7.47 27.57 1.87
N TYR A 261 -6.72 26.48 1.75
CA TYR A 261 -5.75 26.24 0.69
C TYR A 261 -6.26 25.04 -0.12
N ALA A 262 -6.49 25.20 -1.42
CA ALA A 262 -7.05 24.18 -2.31
C ALA A 262 -6.13 23.94 -3.51
N GLY A 263 -6.16 22.74 -4.11
CA GLY A 263 -5.32 22.40 -5.26
C GLY A 263 -3.83 22.21 -4.91
N LEU A 264 -3.54 21.85 -3.65
CA LEU A 264 -2.18 21.76 -3.15
C LEU A 264 -1.44 20.59 -3.80
N ASN A 265 -0.24 20.88 -4.30
CA ASN A 265 0.63 19.86 -4.87
C ASN A 265 1.28 19.04 -3.75
N LEU A 266 0.80 17.80 -3.59
CA LEU A 266 1.34 16.81 -2.66
C LEU A 266 2.84 16.53 -2.87
N SER A 267 3.36 16.72 -4.09
CA SER A 267 4.80 16.59 -4.37
C SER A 267 5.65 17.70 -3.74
N THR A 268 5.04 18.66 -3.04
CA THR A 268 5.74 19.74 -2.33
C THR A 268 5.47 19.72 -0.83
N ALA A 269 4.64 18.79 -0.37
CA ALA A 269 4.37 18.61 1.05
C ALA A 269 5.56 17.90 1.69
N ARG A 270 6.07 18.42 2.80
CA ARG A 270 7.23 17.88 3.54
C ARG A 270 6.98 17.97 5.04
N ILE A 271 7.39 16.95 5.77
CA ILE A 271 7.51 17.01 7.23
C ILE A 271 8.99 16.93 7.56
N ASN A 272 9.54 17.96 8.20
CA ASN A 272 10.94 18.03 8.57
C ASN A 272 11.07 17.98 10.09
N ARG A 273 11.93 17.10 10.60
CA ARG A 273 12.34 17.14 12.00
C ARG A 273 13.45 18.18 12.17
N VAL A 274 13.14 19.23 12.92
CA VAL A 274 14.09 20.33 13.18
C VAL A 274 14.80 20.11 14.51
N GLU A 275 14.08 19.57 15.51
CA GLU A 275 14.63 19.20 16.81
C GLU A 275 14.00 17.88 17.27
N LYS A 276 14.51 17.32 18.37
CA LYS A 276 14.06 16.01 18.90
C LYS A 276 12.54 15.92 19.01
N ASP A 277 11.89 16.98 19.49
CA ASP A 277 10.46 17.03 19.76
C ASP A 277 9.71 18.05 18.87
N LYS A 278 10.36 18.53 17.79
CA LYS A 278 9.81 19.57 16.91
C LYS A 278 9.79 19.13 15.45
N LEU A 279 8.59 18.96 14.92
CA LEU A 279 8.32 18.68 13.51
C LEU A 279 7.72 19.92 12.84
N ILE A 280 8.11 20.18 11.60
CA ILE A 280 7.55 21.24 10.77
C ILE A 280 6.91 20.62 9.54
N PHE A 281 5.61 20.83 9.38
CA PHE A 281 4.93 20.61 8.11
C PHE A 281 5.05 21.86 7.24
N SER A 282 5.62 21.66 6.06
CA SER A 282 5.78 22.69 5.03
C SER A 282 5.12 22.22 3.75
N MET A 283 4.58 23.18 3.00
CA MET A 283 3.91 22.91 1.73
C MET A 283 3.89 24.20 0.92
N LYS A 284 4.13 24.10 -0.40
CA LYS A 284 4.22 25.28 -1.25
C LYS A 284 2.95 26.13 -1.16
N GLY A 285 3.12 27.42 -0.85
CA GLY A 285 2.02 28.39 -0.75
C GLY A 285 1.29 28.40 0.60
N MET A 286 1.82 27.70 1.61
CA MET A 286 1.32 27.74 2.98
C MET A 286 2.46 28.12 3.94
N ASP A 287 2.11 28.85 5.02
CA ASP A 287 3.01 29.07 6.14
C ASP A 287 3.34 27.74 6.83
N ASP A 288 4.60 27.57 7.23
CA ASP A 288 5.05 26.40 7.98
C ASP A 288 4.23 26.18 9.26
N ILE A 289 3.96 24.92 9.59
CA ILE A 289 3.17 24.52 10.76
C ILE A 289 4.00 23.63 11.65
N GLU A 290 4.19 24.06 12.89
CA GLU A 290 4.78 23.24 13.93
C GLU A 290 3.80 22.14 14.37
N MET A 291 4.31 20.93 14.57
CA MET A 291 3.51 19.76 14.91
C MET A 291 4.22 18.90 15.94
N ASN A 292 3.41 18.18 16.72
CA ASN A 292 3.89 17.09 17.57
C ASN A 292 3.93 15.76 16.80
N ASP A 293 4.56 14.74 17.40
CA ASP A 293 4.66 13.40 16.79
C ASP A 293 3.30 12.73 16.54
N SER A 294 2.26 13.04 17.32
CA SER A 294 0.91 12.47 17.13
C SER A 294 0.26 13.00 15.86
N ASP A 295 0.33 14.32 15.63
CA ASP A 295 -0.16 14.97 14.41
C ASP A 295 0.62 14.46 13.18
N ALA A 296 1.93 14.27 13.31
CA ALA A 296 2.75 13.75 12.23
C ALA A 296 2.45 12.29 11.86
N LYS A 297 2.13 11.43 12.84
CA LYS A 297 1.66 10.06 12.58
C LYS A 297 0.36 10.04 11.78
N LEU A 298 -0.60 10.90 12.14
CA LEU A 298 -1.86 11.04 11.39
C LEU A 298 -1.61 11.50 9.95
N LEU A 299 -0.68 12.43 9.75
CA LEU A 299 -0.31 12.89 8.41
C LEU A 299 0.43 11.85 7.59
N ASN A 300 1.20 10.95 8.21
CA ASN A 300 1.87 9.87 7.46
C ASN A 300 0.85 8.96 6.76
N GLU A 301 -0.24 8.60 7.44
CA GLU A 301 -1.34 7.85 6.83
C GLU A 301 -2.03 8.65 5.71
N PHE A 302 -2.24 9.96 5.92
CA PHE A 302 -2.74 10.84 4.87
C PHE A 302 -1.84 10.84 3.63
N PHE A 303 -0.53 10.92 3.81
CA PHE A 303 0.42 10.88 2.69
C PHE A 303 0.35 9.56 1.94
N ASN A 304 0.27 8.43 2.64
CA ASN A 304 0.06 7.14 2.00
C ASN A 304 -1.21 7.12 1.11
N LEU A 305 -2.35 7.60 1.64
CA LEU A 305 -3.60 7.74 0.87
C LEU A 305 -3.51 8.71 -0.31
N ALA A 306 -2.65 9.72 -0.21
CA ALA A 306 -2.50 10.77 -1.19
C ALA A 306 -1.66 10.32 -2.40
N VAL A 307 -0.73 9.38 -2.20
CA VAL A 307 0.20 8.90 -3.23
C VAL A 307 -0.15 7.53 -3.79
N ILE A 308 -0.96 6.72 -3.10
CA ILE A 308 -1.40 5.41 -3.60
C ILE A 308 -2.18 5.51 -4.93
N GLU A 309 -2.12 4.47 -5.76
CA GLU A 309 -2.84 4.46 -7.03
C GLU A 309 -4.37 4.58 -6.83
N LYS A 310 -4.97 5.58 -7.48
CA LYS A 310 -6.42 5.83 -7.40
C LYS A 310 -7.23 4.85 -8.25
N LYS A 311 -6.78 4.64 -9.49
CA LYS A 311 -7.37 3.66 -10.39
C LYS A 311 -6.89 2.29 -9.95
N ALA A 312 -7.84 1.41 -9.64
CA ALA A 312 -7.51 0.01 -9.41
C ALA A 312 -7.00 -0.58 -10.72
N GLU A 313 -6.06 -1.52 -10.61
CA GLU A 313 -5.64 -2.33 -11.73
C GLU A 313 -6.87 -3.04 -12.33
N GLU A 314 -6.99 -3.08 -13.65
CA GLU A 314 -8.15 -3.70 -14.33
C GLU A 314 -8.09 -5.22 -14.24
N HIS A 315 -6.87 -5.76 -14.20
CA HIS A 315 -6.58 -7.19 -14.20
C HIS A 315 -5.59 -7.57 -13.09
N PRO A 316 -5.91 -7.34 -11.81
CA PRO A 316 -5.00 -7.64 -10.69
C PRO A 316 -4.72 -9.15 -10.53
N GLU A 317 -5.55 -10.00 -11.16
CA GLU A 317 -5.35 -11.44 -11.28
C GLU A 317 -4.18 -11.83 -12.19
N LYS A 318 -3.76 -10.94 -13.11
CA LYS A 318 -2.57 -11.14 -13.96
C LYS A 318 -1.31 -10.87 -13.14
N SER A 319 -1.21 -11.53 -11.99
CA SER A 319 -0.01 -11.50 -11.16
C SER A 319 1.13 -12.24 -11.86
N LEU A 320 2.34 -11.71 -11.72
CA LEU A 320 3.58 -12.40 -12.09
C LEU A 320 3.88 -13.48 -11.05
N LEU A 321 3.08 -14.54 -11.05
CA LEU A 321 3.27 -15.65 -10.15
C LEU A 321 4.26 -16.63 -10.78
N VAL A 322 5.50 -16.60 -10.30
CA VAL A 322 6.49 -17.61 -10.67
C VAL A 322 6.16 -18.86 -9.85
N LEU A 323 5.44 -19.81 -10.46
CA LEU A 323 5.23 -21.12 -9.87
C LEU A 323 6.56 -21.87 -9.90
N PHE A 324 7.18 -21.98 -8.74
CA PHE A 324 8.26 -22.93 -8.54
C PHE A 324 7.63 -24.31 -8.37
N PRO A 325 8.13 -25.36 -9.05
CA PRO A 325 7.64 -26.71 -8.83
C PRO A 325 7.73 -27.07 -7.34
N GLU A 326 6.65 -27.65 -6.81
CA GLU A 326 6.50 -28.12 -5.42
C GLU A 326 7.70 -28.96 -4.93
N PRO A 327 7.94 -29.03 -3.61
CA PRO A 327 9.27 -29.12 -3.04
C PRO A 327 9.95 -30.43 -3.42
N PHE A 328 11.09 -30.33 -4.10
CA PHE A 328 12.07 -31.41 -4.09
C PHE A 328 12.40 -31.71 -2.62
N GLN A 329 12.04 -32.91 -2.17
CA GLN A 329 12.41 -33.47 -0.86
C GLN A 329 13.92 -33.63 -0.65
N THR A 330 14.77 -33.04 -1.48
CA THR A 330 16.22 -33.15 -1.39
C THR A 330 16.91 -31.87 -1.89
N GLU A 331 17.46 -31.12 -0.94
CA GLU A 331 18.74 -30.37 -1.00
C GLU A 331 19.14 -29.62 -2.29
N THR A 332 18.22 -29.18 -3.12
CA THR A 332 18.50 -28.19 -4.16
C THR A 332 17.60 -27.00 -3.95
N SER A 333 18.01 -26.22 -2.96
CA SER A 333 17.55 -24.88 -2.70
C SER A 333 17.66 -24.07 -4.00
N ILE A 334 16.53 -23.60 -4.52
CA ILE A 334 16.57 -22.30 -5.20
C ILE A 334 17.13 -21.37 -4.13
N PRO A 335 18.35 -20.83 -4.29
CA PRO A 335 18.96 -20.05 -3.23
C PRO A 335 18.05 -18.86 -2.98
N GLN A 336 17.46 -18.79 -1.78
CA GLN A 336 16.76 -17.59 -1.31
C GLN A 336 17.69 -16.41 -1.57
N VAL A 337 17.20 -15.42 -2.31
CA VAL A 337 17.99 -14.23 -2.60
C VAL A 337 17.93 -13.37 -1.35
N THR A 338 18.77 -13.73 -0.38
CA THR A 338 19.09 -12.85 0.75
C THR A 338 19.83 -11.63 0.22
N VAL A 339 19.90 -10.56 1.03
CA VAL A 339 20.78 -9.40 0.79
C VAL A 339 22.20 -9.82 0.40
N THR A 340 22.67 -10.96 0.91
CA THR A 340 23.99 -11.53 0.66
C THR A 340 24.09 -12.43 -0.57
N SER A 341 22.98 -12.70 -1.26
CA SER A 341 22.92 -13.64 -2.38
C SER A 341 23.78 -13.20 -3.56
N LYS A 342 24.44 -14.18 -4.18
CA LYS A 342 25.33 -13.96 -5.34
C LYS A 342 24.59 -13.36 -6.54
N ILE A 343 23.28 -13.60 -6.67
CA ILE A 343 22.47 -13.05 -7.76
C ILE A 343 22.42 -11.52 -7.72
N ASN A 344 22.32 -10.92 -6.53
CA ASN A 344 22.33 -9.46 -6.33
C ASN A 344 23.70 -8.84 -6.64
N LYS A 345 24.75 -9.67 -6.80
CA LYS A 345 26.13 -9.26 -7.11
C LYS A 345 26.49 -9.47 -8.58
N LEU A 346 25.57 -9.97 -9.41
CA LEU A 346 25.80 -10.19 -10.84
C LEU A 346 25.59 -8.90 -11.64
N ARG A 347 26.54 -8.56 -12.54
CA ARG A 347 26.35 -7.46 -13.51
C ARG A 347 25.05 -7.64 -14.30
N ILE A 348 24.40 -6.56 -14.72
CA ILE A 348 23.09 -6.59 -15.40
C ILE A 348 23.03 -7.59 -16.55
N GLU A 349 24.04 -7.68 -17.43
CA GLU A 349 24.01 -8.66 -18.52
C GLU A 349 24.02 -10.09 -18.00
N ASN A 350 24.82 -10.39 -16.99
CA ASN A 350 24.93 -11.72 -16.39
C ASN A 350 23.70 -12.07 -15.54
N ALA A 351 23.11 -11.10 -14.85
CA ALA A 351 21.85 -11.29 -14.12
C ALA A 351 20.72 -11.58 -15.10
N LYS A 352 20.65 -10.83 -16.22
CA LYS A 352 19.73 -11.13 -17.34
C LYS A 352 19.99 -12.52 -17.90
N THR A 353 21.23 -12.88 -18.21
CA THR A 353 21.55 -14.23 -18.71
C THR A 353 21.20 -15.31 -17.71
N VAL A 354 21.43 -15.14 -16.40
CA VAL A 354 21.04 -16.13 -15.38
C VAL A 354 19.52 -16.22 -15.27
N ILE A 355 18.80 -15.10 -15.29
CA ILE A 355 17.34 -15.08 -15.30
C ILE A 355 16.80 -15.72 -16.59
N ASP A 356 17.33 -15.36 -17.75
CA ASP A 356 16.94 -15.86 -19.07
C ASP A 356 17.30 -17.34 -19.26
N GLN A 357 18.44 -17.77 -18.70
CA GLN A 357 18.90 -19.16 -18.71
C GLN A 357 18.06 -20.00 -17.75
N GLN A 358 17.78 -19.52 -16.53
CA GLN A 358 16.83 -20.18 -15.63
C GLN A 358 15.44 -20.23 -16.28
N HIS A 359 15.00 -19.15 -16.92
CA HIS A 359 13.76 -19.11 -17.67
C HIS A 359 13.74 -20.15 -18.81
N SER A 360 14.82 -20.27 -19.57
CA SER A 360 14.95 -21.24 -20.68
C SER A 360 15.08 -22.70 -20.20
N GLU A 361 15.81 -22.95 -19.12
CA GLU A 361 16.00 -24.28 -18.52
C GLU A 361 14.71 -24.79 -17.86
N LEU A 362 13.90 -23.86 -17.36
CA LEU A 362 12.64 -24.17 -16.70
C LEU A 362 11.47 -24.25 -17.71
N LYS A 363 11.49 -23.48 -18.81
CA LYS A 363 10.45 -23.47 -19.88
C LYS A 363 10.09 -24.85 -20.46
N ASN A 364 10.99 -25.82 -20.37
CA ASN A 364 10.78 -27.19 -20.89
C ASN A 364 10.41 -28.22 -19.81
N ARG A 365 10.22 -27.81 -18.54
CA ARG A 365 9.80 -28.70 -17.46
C ARG A 365 8.27 -28.68 -17.31
N PRO A 366 7.60 -29.83 -17.15
CA PRO A 366 6.17 -29.83 -16.83
C PRO A 366 6.00 -29.19 -15.45
N LEU A 367 5.19 -28.11 -15.40
CA LEU A 367 4.98 -27.17 -14.28
C LEU A 367 6.04 -26.06 -14.07
N PHE A 368 6.67 -25.59 -15.15
CA PHE A 368 7.05 -24.18 -15.24
C PHE A 368 6.33 -23.57 -16.45
N GLY A 369 5.15 -23.04 -16.20
CA GLY A 369 4.30 -22.43 -17.21
C GLY A 369 3.83 -21.08 -16.72
N TRP A 370 4.00 -20.06 -17.56
CA TRP A 370 3.10 -18.92 -17.55
C TRP A 370 1.69 -19.48 -17.73
N THR A 371 0.88 -19.45 -16.69
CA THR A 371 -0.56 -19.54 -16.86
C THR A 371 -1.07 -18.12 -16.85
N GLU A 372 -1.29 -17.55 -18.04
CA GLU A 372 -2.40 -16.62 -18.15
C GLU A 372 -3.64 -17.37 -17.63
N PRO A 373 -4.44 -16.80 -16.72
CA PRO A 373 -5.70 -17.43 -16.38
C PRO A 373 -6.49 -17.56 -17.68
N GLU A 374 -6.79 -18.80 -18.08
CA GLU A 374 -7.78 -19.03 -19.14
C GLU A 374 -9.05 -18.32 -18.68
N LEU A 375 -9.41 -17.27 -19.41
CA LEU A 375 -10.74 -16.68 -19.29
C LEU A 375 -11.70 -17.76 -19.80
N GLU A 376 -12.40 -18.44 -18.89
CA GLU A 376 -13.60 -19.16 -19.28
C GLU A 376 -14.56 -18.11 -19.88
N GLU A 377 -14.81 -18.22 -21.19
CA GLU A 377 -15.74 -17.37 -21.95
C GLU A 377 -17.19 -17.50 -21.48
#